data_AF-A0A1H7WM17-F1
#
_entry.id   AF-A0A1H7WM17-F1
#
_cell.length_a   1.000
_cell.length_b   1.000
_cell.length_c   1.000
_cell.angle_alpha   90.00
_cell.angle_beta   90.00
_cell.angle_gamma   90.00
#
_symmetry.space_group_name_H-M   'P 1'
#
loop_
_entity.id
_entity.type
_entity.pdbx_description
1 polymer ?
#
loop_
_entity_poly.entity_id
_entity_poly.type
_entity_poly.pdbx_seq_one_letter_code
_entity_poly.pdbx_strand_id
1 'polypeptide(L)'
;MISNKQGRRAAWRACGIALAVAGFAAHAEPDAPAPAVQQQSAEAAADAPAAPVAVVEPVTPQTRVRFSRGMYKPGIEQLRVVRRENTMNNIAGQVALNIALTAIAGRVSVGAQGFSKDDLGGTTLEALKDDPAGANPAMSELVDALSKVATGIYRKRAEAAYATALTDGSTPEEIEEARKVQAVADTPLLPGSWHLVYENLTGSDELFRLKFGAELGRAGFMRPPATCFYQSEPVAWNEWQADNWQRLREERAKAVARCTETLAATPEKFW
;
A
#
# COMPACT_ATOMS: atom_id res chain seq x y z
N MET A 1 72.96 -2.34 12.31
CA MET A 1 73.20 -1.17 13.19
C MET A 1 71.86 -0.49 13.47
N ILE A 2 71.49 -0.40 14.76
CA ILE A 2 70.54 0.54 15.40
C ILE A 2 69.08 0.48 14.86
N SER A 3 68.09 -0.21 15.45
CA SER A 3 67.61 -0.36 16.84
C SER A 3 67.07 0.91 17.52
N ASN A 4 65.90 0.74 18.16
CA ASN A 4 65.17 1.59 19.14
C ASN A 4 64.06 2.50 18.58
N LYS A 5 62.88 2.64 19.20
CA LYS A 5 62.25 2.12 20.44
C LYS A 5 60.76 2.54 20.34
N GLN A 6 59.76 1.66 20.47
CA GLN A 6 59.06 1.29 21.71
C GLN A 6 58.66 2.44 22.67
N GLY A 7 57.35 2.53 22.94
CA GLY A 7 56.71 2.93 24.20
C GLY A 7 55.21 2.60 24.12
N ARG A 8 54.69 1.47 24.62
CA ARG A 8 54.39 1.01 25.99
C ARG A 8 53.35 1.85 26.78
N ARG A 9 52.12 1.30 26.81
CA ARG A 9 51.23 0.97 27.96
C ARG A 9 51.12 1.90 29.19
N ALA A 10 49.88 2.25 29.56
CA ALA A 10 49.23 2.12 30.89
C ALA A 10 47.79 2.69 30.77
N ALA A 11 46.67 1.98 30.99
CA ALA A 11 46.12 1.35 32.20
C ALA A 11 45.83 2.34 33.34
N TRP A 12 44.60 2.87 33.42
CA TRP A 12 44.01 3.38 34.66
C TRP A 12 42.57 2.85 34.82
N ARG A 13 42.31 2.26 36.00
CA ARG A 13 41.04 1.78 36.53
C ARG A 13 40.31 2.91 37.25
N ALA A 14 38.98 2.86 37.27
CA ALA A 14 38.13 3.17 38.43
C ALA A 14 36.73 2.58 38.13
N CYS A 15 36.28 1.47 38.75
CA CYS A 15 35.68 1.34 40.09
C CYS A 15 34.44 2.24 40.30
N GLY A 16 33.28 1.61 40.44
CA GLY A 16 32.02 2.22 40.83
C GLY A 16 30.89 1.20 40.94
N ILE A 17 31.08 0.16 41.75
CA ILE A 17 29.98 -0.67 42.28
C ILE A 17 29.47 0.06 43.52
N ALA A 18 28.17 0.34 43.58
CA ALA A 18 27.49 0.68 44.83
C ALA A 18 26.26 -0.23 44.98
N LEU A 19 26.35 -1.09 45.99
CA LEU A 19 25.30 -1.92 46.58
C LEU A 19 25.00 -1.31 47.96
N ALA A 20 23.72 -1.09 48.28
CA ALA A 20 23.10 -1.15 49.61
C ALA A 20 21.63 -0.70 49.46
N VAL A 21 20.56 -1.47 49.67
CA VAL A 21 20.12 -2.40 50.76
C VAL A 21 18.91 -1.79 51.50
N ALA A 22 17.82 -2.56 51.44
CA ALA A 22 16.74 -2.79 52.40
C ALA A 22 15.70 -1.70 52.76
N GLY A 23 14.45 -2.12 52.63
CA GLY A 23 13.28 -1.65 53.38
C GLY A 23 12.11 -2.62 53.16
N PHE A 24 12.07 -3.69 53.96
CA PHE A 24 10.99 -4.69 53.99
C PHE A 24 9.67 -4.07 54.50
N ALA A 25 8.55 -4.49 53.90
CA ALA A 25 7.29 -4.69 54.61
C ALA A 25 6.53 -5.84 53.94
N ALA A 26 6.60 -7.01 54.59
CA ALA A 26 5.66 -8.10 54.41
C ALA A 26 4.27 -7.67 54.90
N HIS A 27 3.23 -8.36 54.42
CA HIS A 27 2.04 -8.90 55.12
C HIS A 27 0.98 -9.14 54.03
N ALA A 28 0.84 -10.39 53.55
CA ALA A 28 -0.01 -11.45 54.11
C ALA A 28 -1.44 -11.39 53.54
N GLU A 29 -1.72 -12.30 52.59
CA GLU A 29 -3.06 -12.84 52.33
C GLU A 29 -3.67 -13.42 53.61
N PRO A 30 -5.01 -13.37 53.74
CA PRO A 30 -5.73 -14.64 53.60
C PRO A 30 -7.10 -14.55 52.92
N ASP A 31 -7.38 -15.61 52.16
CA ASP A 31 -8.62 -16.41 52.01
C ASP A 31 -10.01 -15.83 52.36
N ALA A 32 -10.96 -16.23 51.49
CA ALA A 32 -12.39 -15.92 51.47
C ALA A 32 -13.18 -16.40 52.72
N PRO A 33 -14.45 -15.95 52.90
CA PRO A 33 -15.58 -16.66 52.27
C PRO A 33 -16.79 -15.78 51.87
N ALA A 34 -17.60 -16.29 50.93
CA ALA A 34 -18.96 -15.83 50.65
C ALA A 34 -19.93 -16.16 51.80
N PRO A 35 -21.06 -15.44 51.94
CA PRO A 35 -22.34 -16.13 51.74
C PRO A 35 -23.50 -15.29 51.12
N ALA A 36 -24.42 -16.04 50.52
CA ALA A 36 -25.89 -15.92 50.52
C ALA A 36 -26.62 -14.75 49.81
N VAL A 37 -27.22 -15.13 48.68
CA VAL A 37 -28.58 -14.87 48.18
C VAL A 37 -29.53 -14.14 49.14
N GLN A 38 -30.10 -13.01 48.70
CA GLN A 38 -31.47 -12.62 49.03
C GLN A 38 -32.23 -12.14 47.78
N GLN A 39 -33.42 -12.71 47.64
CA GLN A 39 -34.41 -12.50 46.59
C GLN A 39 -35.07 -11.13 46.68
N GLN A 40 -35.19 -10.49 45.51
CA GLN A 40 -36.45 -10.05 44.89
C GLN A 40 -37.34 -9.07 45.67
N SER A 41 -37.38 -7.83 45.17
CA SER A 41 -38.61 -7.04 45.08
C SER A 41 -38.65 -6.39 43.70
N ALA A 42 -39.66 -6.80 42.93
CA ALA A 42 -40.05 -6.18 41.67
C ALA A 42 -40.98 -5.01 41.99
N GLU A 43 -40.71 -3.81 41.46
CA GLU A 43 -41.76 -2.97 40.89
C GLU A 43 -41.20 -1.80 40.06
N ALA A 44 -41.76 -1.65 38.87
CA ALA A 44 -41.96 -0.42 38.10
C ALA A 44 -40.76 0.45 37.70
N ALA A 45 -40.30 0.24 36.45
CA ALA A 45 -39.99 1.34 35.54
C ALA A 45 -40.34 0.89 34.11
N ALA A 46 -41.60 1.09 33.73
CA ALA A 46 -41.97 1.22 32.34
C ALA A 46 -41.39 2.53 31.79
N ASP A 47 -41.11 2.52 30.49
CA ASP A 47 -40.70 3.65 29.64
C ASP A 47 -39.19 3.93 29.56
N ALA A 48 -38.46 2.99 28.97
CA ALA A 48 -37.22 3.30 28.26
C ALA A 48 -37.53 3.33 26.76
N PRO A 49 -37.22 4.42 26.02
CA PRO A 49 -37.41 4.45 24.58
C PRO A 49 -36.54 3.37 23.94
N ALA A 50 -37.17 2.51 23.13
CA ALA A 50 -36.48 1.51 22.33
C ALA A 50 -35.36 2.19 21.54
N ALA A 51 -34.11 1.79 21.81
CA ALA A 51 -33.00 2.19 20.98
C ALA A 51 -33.33 1.83 19.52
N PRO A 52 -33.13 2.75 18.56
CA PRO A 52 -33.40 2.44 17.17
C PRO A 52 -32.50 1.26 16.80
N VAL A 53 -33.13 0.13 16.46
CA VAL A 53 -32.45 -0.99 15.82
C VAL A 53 -31.78 -0.41 14.59
N ALA A 54 -30.46 -0.28 14.63
CA ALA A 54 -29.71 0.14 13.47
C ALA A 54 -30.12 -0.79 12.32
N VAL A 55 -30.75 -0.21 11.31
CA VAL A 55 -30.99 -0.91 10.06
C VAL A 55 -29.61 -1.29 9.56
N VAL A 56 -29.24 -2.56 9.74
CA VAL A 56 -28.07 -3.12 9.09
C VAL A 56 -28.42 -3.05 7.62
N GLU A 57 -27.91 -2.03 6.94
CA GLU A 57 -28.04 -1.94 5.49
C GLU A 57 -27.61 -3.29 4.93
N PRO A 58 -28.41 -3.91 4.03
CA PRO A 58 -28.04 -5.17 3.45
C PRO A 58 -26.66 -4.97 2.84
N VAL A 59 -25.67 -5.73 3.33
CA VAL A 59 -24.32 -5.74 2.77
C VAL A 59 -24.48 -6.23 1.34
N THR A 60 -24.57 -5.28 0.41
CA THR A 60 -24.59 -5.61 -1.00
C THR A 60 -23.28 -6.35 -1.27
N PRO A 61 -23.34 -7.55 -1.88
CA PRO A 61 -22.13 -8.31 -2.13
C PRO A 61 -21.18 -7.48 -2.99
N GLN A 62 -20.05 -7.08 -2.41
CA GLN A 62 -19.06 -6.25 -3.07
C GLN A 62 -18.05 -7.14 -3.79
N THR A 63 -17.85 -6.91 -5.08
CA THR A 63 -16.75 -7.54 -5.83
C THR A 63 -15.44 -6.89 -5.43
N ARG A 64 -14.49 -7.69 -4.95
CA ARG A 64 -13.15 -7.22 -4.54
C ARG A 64 -12.15 -7.37 -5.69
N VAL A 65 -11.46 -6.27 -6.01
CA VAL A 65 -10.28 -6.33 -6.89
C VAL A 65 -9.10 -6.93 -6.11
N ARG A 66 -8.40 -7.87 -6.73
CA ARG A 66 -7.25 -8.51 -6.11
C ARG A 66 -5.96 -7.76 -6.43
N PHE A 67 -5.29 -7.24 -5.41
CA PHE A 67 -3.91 -6.80 -5.54
C PHE A 67 -2.98 -7.99 -5.80
N SER A 68 -2.03 -7.82 -6.72
CA SER A 68 -1.00 -8.80 -7.01
C SER A 68 0.32 -8.09 -7.28
N ARG A 69 1.36 -8.41 -6.53
CA ARG A 69 2.72 -7.89 -6.78
C ARG A 69 3.24 -8.25 -8.17
N GLY A 70 2.80 -9.37 -8.74
CA GLY A 70 3.28 -9.83 -10.05
C GLY A 70 4.78 -10.11 -10.02
N MET A 71 5.50 -9.56 -11.00
CA MET A 71 6.96 -9.72 -11.15
C MET A 71 7.78 -8.67 -10.39
N TYR A 72 7.14 -7.71 -9.71
CA TYR A 72 7.86 -6.68 -8.96
C TYR A 72 8.57 -7.29 -7.73
N LYS A 73 9.79 -6.82 -7.44
CA LYS A 73 10.53 -7.24 -6.24
C LYS A 73 9.88 -6.68 -4.96
N PRO A 74 10.14 -7.29 -3.79
CA PRO A 74 9.78 -6.69 -2.50
C PRO A 74 10.34 -5.27 -2.37
N GLY A 75 9.54 -4.34 -1.85
CA GLY A 75 9.87 -2.92 -1.72
C GLY A 75 8.97 -2.00 -2.53
N ILE A 76 8.30 -2.52 -3.58
CA ILE A 76 7.31 -1.77 -4.39
C ILE A 76 6.08 -1.34 -3.57
N GLU A 77 5.87 -1.96 -2.41
CA GLU A 77 4.82 -1.65 -1.44
C GLU A 77 5.00 -0.31 -0.75
N GLN A 78 6.18 0.30 -0.84
CA GLN A 78 6.55 1.49 -0.10
C GLN A 78 7.08 2.57 -1.04
N LEU A 79 6.95 3.82 -0.60
CA LEU A 79 7.48 4.97 -1.32
C LEU A 79 8.99 4.82 -1.43
N ARG A 80 9.49 4.90 -2.66
CA ARG A 80 10.93 4.92 -2.90
C ARG A 80 11.39 6.29 -3.33
N VAL A 81 12.53 6.70 -2.81
CA VAL A 81 13.18 7.94 -3.20
C VAL A 81 14.35 7.59 -4.10
N VAL A 82 14.25 7.99 -5.36
CA VAL A 82 15.33 7.88 -6.32
C VAL A 82 16.07 9.23 -6.28
N ARG A 83 17.28 9.23 -5.73
CA ARG A 83 18.19 10.37 -5.73
C ARG A 83 19.26 10.22 -6.80
N ARG A 84 19.97 11.30 -7.11
CA ARG A 84 21.04 11.30 -8.11
C ARG A 84 22.15 10.32 -7.74
N GLU A 85 22.50 10.23 -6.47
CA GLU A 85 23.57 9.36 -5.95
C GLU A 85 23.22 7.89 -6.18
N ASN A 86 21.93 7.54 -6.04
CA ASN A 86 21.42 6.19 -6.30
C ASN A 86 21.61 5.81 -7.78
N THR A 87 21.43 6.78 -8.68
CA THR A 87 21.63 6.56 -10.12
C THR A 87 23.12 6.55 -10.48
N MET A 88 23.93 7.45 -9.92
CA MET A 88 25.36 7.53 -10.24
C MET A 88 26.18 6.35 -9.71
N ASN A 89 25.88 5.84 -8.51
CA ASN A 89 26.58 4.67 -7.96
C ASN A 89 26.29 3.37 -8.74
N ASN A 90 25.19 3.34 -9.51
CA ASN A 90 24.78 2.17 -10.30
C ASN A 90 25.08 2.34 -11.81
N ILE A 91 25.46 3.53 -12.28
CA ILE A 91 25.83 3.84 -13.67
C ILE A 91 27.34 4.11 -13.73
N ALA A 92 28.15 3.06 -13.57
CA ALA A 92 29.55 3.09 -13.98
C ALA A 92 29.73 2.87 -15.51
N GLY A 93 28.64 2.79 -16.30
CA GLY A 93 28.66 2.53 -17.75
C GLY A 93 27.79 3.52 -18.54
N GLN A 94 28.43 4.24 -19.47
CA GLN A 94 27.99 5.47 -20.14
C GLN A 94 26.82 5.38 -21.17
N VAL A 95 25.79 4.52 -21.00
CA VAL A 95 24.63 4.49 -21.94
C VAL A 95 23.26 4.25 -21.27
N ALA A 96 23.14 4.28 -19.94
CA ALA A 96 21.94 3.79 -19.24
C ALA A 96 20.87 4.85 -18.86
N LEU A 97 21.19 6.14 -18.89
CA LEU A 97 20.39 7.16 -18.18
C LEU A 97 19.05 7.52 -18.86
N ASN A 98 19.00 7.58 -20.19
CA ASN A 98 17.76 7.84 -20.93
C ASN A 98 16.78 6.66 -20.88
N ILE A 99 17.30 5.42 -20.76
CA ILE A 99 16.50 4.19 -20.63
C ILE A 99 15.97 4.04 -19.20
N ALA A 100 16.78 4.40 -18.19
CA ALA A 100 16.34 4.48 -16.79
C ALA A 100 15.14 5.43 -16.60
N LEU A 101 15.19 6.62 -17.23
CA LEU A 101 14.11 7.59 -17.16
C LEU A 101 12.83 7.11 -17.87
N THR A 102 12.92 6.35 -18.97
CA THR A 102 11.76 5.77 -19.65
C THR A 102 11.15 4.60 -18.88
N ALA A 103 11.97 3.75 -18.25
CA ALA A 103 11.51 2.67 -17.37
C ALA A 103 10.82 3.20 -16.09
N ILE A 104 11.23 4.38 -15.60
CA ILE A 104 10.62 5.08 -14.46
C ILE A 104 9.39 5.91 -14.88
N ALA A 105 9.25 6.25 -16.18
CA ALA A 105 8.13 7.04 -16.72
C ALA A 105 6.92 6.19 -17.16
N GLY A 106 6.88 4.89 -16.87
CA GLY A 106 5.69 4.05 -17.08
C GLY A 106 5.27 3.86 -18.54
N ARG A 107 6.12 4.17 -19.53
CA ARG A 107 5.83 3.91 -20.96
C ARG A 107 6.60 2.70 -21.44
N VAL A 108 5.89 1.59 -21.61
CA VAL A 108 6.18 0.41 -22.45
C VAL A 108 7.63 -0.10 -22.41
N SER A 109 7.86 -1.18 -21.66
CA SER A 109 9.06 -2.00 -21.77
C SER A 109 9.00 -2.88 -23.03
N VAL A 110 9.57 -2.39 -24.15
CA VAL A 110 10.09 -3.27 -25.21
C VAL A 110 11.51 -3.67 -24.80
N GLY A 111 11.81 -4.97 -24.90
CA GLY A 111 12.94 -5.65 -24.28
C GLY A 111 14.26 -4.88 -24.27
N ALA A 112 14.78 -4.65 -23.07
CA ALA A 112 16.19 -4.36 -22.83
C ALA A 112 16.72 -5.39 -21.83
N GLN A 113 17.38 -6.41 -22.34
CA GLN A 113 18.27 -7.26 -21.55
C GLN A 113 19.50 -6.42 -21.18
N GLY A 114 19.68 -6.09 -19.89
CA GLY A 114 20.94 -5.48 -19.45
C GLY A 114 20.95 -4.77 -18.10
N PHE A 115 19.80 -4.35 -17.55
CA PHE A 115 19.74 -3.70 -16.24
C PHE A 115 18.59 -4.26 -15.40
N SER A 116 18.87 -4.64 -14.15
CA SER A 116 17.83 -4.94 -13.17
C SER A 116 17.17 -3.61 -12.78
N LYS A 117 15.91 -3.41 -13.22
CA LYS A 117 15.05 -2.23 -12.93
C LYS A 117 15.08 -1.82 -11.44
N ASP A 118 15.38 -2.76 -10.54
CA ASP A 118 15.37 -2.57 -9.09
C ASP A 118 16.61 -1.86 -8.53
N ASP A 119 17.76 -1.89 -9.24
CA ASP A 119 18.97 -1.17 -8.76
C ASP A 119 18.82 0.35 -8.92
N LEU A 120 17.84 0.77 -9.73
CA LEU A 120 17.37 2.15 -9.87
C LEU A 120 16.08 2.42 -9.08
N GLY A 121 15.61 1.44 -8.29
CA GLY A 121 14.35 1.46 -7.57
C GLY A 121 14.33 2.38 -6.34
N GLY A 122 15.38 3.19 -6.14
CA GLY A 122 15.48 4.13 -5.02
C GLY A 122 15.60 3.46 -3.66
N THR A 123 15.58 4.25 -2.60
CA THR A 123 15.61 3.80 -1.20
C THR A 123 14.25 4.01 -0.54
N THR A 124 13.84 3.10 0.34
CA THR A 124 12.70 3.36 1.22
C THR A 124 13.05 4.48 2.18
N LEU A 125 12.06 5.30 2.53
CA LEU A 125 12.25 6.41 3.45
C LEU A 125 11.85 6.00 4.87
N GLU A 126 12.82 5.94 5.78
CA GLU A 126 12.57 5.55 7.18
C GLU A 126 11.54 6.44 7.88
N ALA A 127 11.50 7.74 7.53
CA ALA A 127 10.54 8.69 8.09
C ALA A 127 9.07 8.34 7.78
N LEU A 128 8.79 7.48 6.79
CA LEU A 128 7.45 7.07 6.38
C LEU A 128 7.19 5.57 6.52
N LYS A 129 8.08 4.82 7.19
CA LYS A 129 7.99 3.36 7.28
C LYS A 129 6.65 2.85 7.85
N ASP A 130 6.18 3.53 8.89
CA ASP A 130 4.92 3.23 9.58
C ASP A 130 3.81 4.24 9.24
N ASP A 131 4.07 5.17 8.30
CA ASP A 131 3.10 6.17 7.86
C ASP A 131 2.33 5.66 6.62
N PRO A 132 0.98 5.70 6.61
CA PRO A 132 0.19 5.31 5.44
C PRO A 132 0.55 6.06 4.15
N ALA A 133 1.07 7.28 4.23
CA ALA A 133 1.54 8.04 3.08
C ALA A 133 2.75 7.37 2.39
N GLY A 134 3.53 6.59 3.13
CA GLY A 134 4.62 5.75 2.60
C GLY A 134 4.09 4.56 1.79
N ALA A 135 2.99 3.94 2.18
CA ALA A 135 2.48 2.74 1.51
C ALA A 135 2.03 3.03 0.07
N ASN A 136 2.30 2.13 -0.88
CA ASN A 136 1.87 2.27 -2.26
C ASN A 136 0.34 2.26 -2.36
N PRO A 137 -0.30 3.33 -2.89
CA PRO A 137 -1.76 3.42 -2.92
C PRO A 137 -2.43 2.36 -3.80
N ALA A 138 -1.68 1.66 -4.67
CA ALA A 138 -2.16 0.50 -5.40
C ALA A 138 -2.55 -0.68 -4.50
N MET A 139 -2.14 -0.72 -3.23
CA MET A 139 -2.44 -1.82 -2.31
C MET A 139 -3.77 -1.65 -1.56
N SER A 140 -4.25 -0.42 -1.42
CA SER A 140 -5.44 -0.09 -0.62
C SER A 140 -6.39 0.84 -1.40
N GLU A 141 -6.09 2.13 -1.46
CA GLU A 141 -7.00 3.15 -1.99
C GLU A 141 -7.45 2.88 -3.43
N LEU A 142 -6.52 2.51 -4.31
CA LEU A 142 -6.88 2.19 -5.69
C LEU A 142 -7.64 0.85 -5.79
N VAL A 143 -7.30 -0.14 -4.95
CA VAL A 143 -8.06 -1.40 -4.87
C VAL A 143 -9.49 -1.13 -4.45
N ASP A 144 -9.70 -0.32 -3.42
CA ASP A 144 -11.03 -0.01 -2.89
C ASP A 144 -11.85 0.77 -3.91
N ALA A 145 -11.24 1.76 -4.58
CA ALA A 145 -11.88 2.54 -5.63
C ALA A 145 -12.28 1.65 -6.82
N LEU A 146 -11.39 0.79 -7.31
CA LEU A 146 -11.69 -0.12 -8.42
C LEU A 146 -12.63 -1.25 -8.04
N SER A 147 -12.68 -1.67 -6.77
CA SER A 147 -13.66 -2.67 -6.29
C SER A 147 -15.10 -2.15 -6.39
N LYS A 148 -15.32 -0.85 -6.17
CA LYS A 148 -16.63 -0.22 -6.41
C LYS A 148 -17.02 -0.26 -7.89
N VAL A 149 -16.06 0.00 -8.77
CA VAL A 149 -16.26 -0.09 -10.23
C VAL A 149 -16.56 -1.53 -10.65
N ALA A 150 -15.75 -2.50 -10.20
CA ALA A 150 -15.93 -3.92 -10.46
C ALA A 150 -17.32 -4.40 -10.02
N THR A 151 -17.76 -4.03 -8.82
CA THR A 151 -19.09 -4.40 -8.30
C THR A 151 -20.20 -3.96 -9.26
N GLY A 152 -20.11 -2.75 -9.81
CA GLY A 152 -21.06 -2.27 -10.81
C GLY A 152 -21.06 -3.09 -12.10
N ILE A 153 -19.87 -3.47 -12.59
CA ILE A 153 -19.71 -4.27 -13.82
C ILE A 153 -20.24 -5.69 -13.61
N TYR A 154 -19.83 -6.36 -12.53
CA TYR A 154 -20.23 -7.74 -12.27
C TYR A 154 -21.70 -7.89 -11.90
N ARG A 155 -22.31 -6.87 -11.28
CA ARG A 155 -23.76 -6.83 -11.10
C ARG A 155 -24.49 -6.78 -12.44
N LYS A 156 -24.08 -5.91 -13.37
CA LYS A 156 -24.68 -5.86 -14.72
C LYS A 156 -24.54 -7.19 -15.47
N ARG A 157 -23.39 -7.85 -15.32
CA ARG A 157 -23.15 -9.18 -15.92
C ARG A 157 -24.08 -10.24 -15.33
N ALA A 158 -24.24 -10.28 -14.01
CA ALA A 158 -25.15 -11.19 -13.34
C ALA A 158 -26.61 -10.94 -13.75
N GLU A 159 -27.03 -9.67 -13.84
CA GLU A 159 -28.37 -9.30 -14.33
C GLU A 159 -28.61 -9.78 -15.77
N ALA A 160 -27.63 -9.60 -16.68
CA ALA A 160 -27.72 -10.06 -18.06
C ALA A 160 -27.71 -11.59 -18.18
N ALA A 161 -26.90 -12.27 -17.36
CA ALA A 161 -26.84 -13.73 -17.32
C ALA A 161 -28.16 -14.31 -16.80
N TYR A 162 -28.70 -13.75 -15.71
CA TYR A 162 -30.00 -14.13 -15.16
C TYR A 162 -31.13 -13.94 -16.18
N ALA A 163 -31.19 -12.79 -16.86
CA ALA A 163 -32.18 -12.54 -17.90
C ALA A 163 -32.10 -13.56 -19.05
N THR A 164 -30.89 -13.99 -19.41
CA THR A 164 -30.66 -15.01 -20.44
C THR A 164 -31.14 -16.38 -19.97
N ALA A 165 -30.74 -16.79 -18.75
CA ALA A 165 -31.08 -18.07 -18.14
C ALA A 165 -32.60 -18.30 -18.00
N LEU A 166 -33.37 -17.23 -17.80
CA LEU A 166 -34.84 -17.31 -17.77
C LEU A 166 -35.48 -17.72 -19.11
N THR A 167 -34.73 -17.64 -20.22
CA THR A 167 -35.28 -17.80 -21.58
C THR A 167 -34.63 -18.89 -22.42
N ASP A 168 -33.46 -19.39 -22.01
CA ASP A 168 -32.65 -20.33 -22.80
C ASP A 168 -32.87 -21.81 -22.42
N GLY A 169 -33.79 -22.08 -21.50
CA GLY A 169 -34.09 -23.44 -21.03
C GLY A 169 -33.22 -23.92 -19.86
N SER A 170 -32.49 -23.01 -19.21
CA SER A 170 -31.74 -23.29 -17.98
C SER A 170 -32.62 -23.88 -16.87
N THR A 171 -32.01 -24.73 -16.05
CA THR A 171 -32.63 -25.31 -14.84
C THR A 171 -32.82 -24.24 -13.75
N PRO A 172 -33.71 -24.46 -12.76
CA PRO A 172 -33.87 -23.55 -11.62
C PRO A 172 -32.55 -23.27 -10.89
N GLU A 173 -31.69 -24.28 -10.75
CA GLU A 173 -30.38 -24.15 -10.09
C GLU A 173 -29.42 -23.25 -10.90
N GLU A 174 -29.41 -23.39 -12.23
CA GLU A 174 -28.59 -22.54 -13.13
C GLU A 174 -29.08 -21.09 -13.14
N ILE A 175 -30.39 -20.86 -13.08
CA ILE A 175 -31.00 -19.53 -12.97
C ILE A 175 -30.55 -18.83 -11.68
N GLU A 176 -30.57 -19.55 -10.54
CA GLU A 176 -30.12 -18.98 -9.27
C GLU A 176 -28.61 -18.75 -9.23
N GLU A 177 -27.82 -19.59 -9.89
CA GLU A 177 -26.37 -19.35 -10.05
C GLU A 177 -26.11 -18.10 -10.91
N ALA A 178 -26.85 -17.89 -12.00
CA ALA A 178 -26.70 -16.74 -12.89
C ALA A 178 -26.93 -15.39 -12.20
N ARG A 179 -27.70 -15.37 -11.10
CA ARG A 179 -27.96 -14.17 -10.28
C ARG A 179 -26.75 -13.79 -9.40
N LYS A 180 -25.80 -14.70 -9.16
CA LYS A 180 -24.71 -14.45 -8.22
C LYS A 180 -23.71 -13.45 -8.79
N VAL A 181 -23.47 -12.39 -8.03
CA VAL A 181 -22.41 -11.43 -8.32
C VAL A 181 -21.07 -12.02 -7.88
N GLN A 182 -20.09 -11.99 -8.77
CA GLN A 182 -18.76 -12.50 -8.46
C GLN A 182 -18.13 -11.75 -7.29
N ALA A 183 -17.65 -12.47 -6.28
CA ALA A 183 -17.08 -11.88 -5.07
C ALA A 183 -15.67 -11.30 -5.28
N VAL A 184 -14.91 -11.82 -6.24
CA VAL A 184 -13.54 -11.38 -6.55
C VAL A 184 -13.43 -11.16 -8.05
N ALA A 185 -12.93 -9.99 -8.47
CA ALA A 185 -12.73 -9.70 -9.88
C ALA A 185 -11.66 -10.65 -10.47
N ASP A 186 -11.89 -11.12 -11.69
CA ASP A 186 -10.97 -12.00 -12.40
C ASP A 186 -9.63 -11.32 -12.69
N THR A 187 -9.72 -10.01 -12.93
CA THR A 187 -8.60 -9.18 -13.38
C THR A 187 -7.85 -8.57 -12.18
N PRO A 188 -6.57 -8.93 -11.97
CA PRO A 188 -5.80 -8.40 -10.85
C PRO A 188 -5.33 -6.97 -11.10
N LEU A 189 -5.12 -6.22 -10.02
CA LEU A 189 -4.39 -4.95 -10.03
C LEU A 189 -2.91 -5.23 -9.71
N LEU A 190 -2.04 -4.81 -10.61
CA LEU A 190 -0.58 -4.84 -10.43
C LEU A 190 -0.09 -3.44 -10.02
N PRO A 191 0.83 -3.33 -9.04
CA PRO A 191 1.43 -2.05 -8.70
C PRO A 191 2.34 -1.57 -9.84
N GLY A 192 2.41 -0.25 -10.02
CA GLY A 192 3.48 0.41 -10.77
C GLY A 192 4.35 1.24 -9.83
N SER A 193 5.02 2.26 -10.37
CA SER A 193 5.87 3.15 -9.56
C SER A 193 5.09 3.78 -8.42
N TRP A 194 5.74 3.95 -7.28
CA TRP A 194 5.32 4.85 -6.21
C TRP A 194 6.59 5.52 -5.68
N HIS A 195 7.06 6.52 -6.43
CA HIS A 195 8.43 7.02 -6.30
C HIS A 195 8.51 8.55 -6.29
N LEU A 196 9.36 9.10 -5.43
CA LEU A 196 9.88 10.46 -5.57
C LEU A 196 11.19 10.38 -6.36
N VAL A 197 11.20 10.97 -7.55
CA VAL A 197 12.32 10.84 -8.50
C VAL A 197 12.92 12.21 -8.76
N TYR A 198 14.23 12.34 -8.55
CA TYR A 198 14.95 13.56 -8.88
C TYR A 198 14.88 13.86 -10.39
N GLU A 199 14.76 15.13 -10.76
CA GLU A 199 14.65 15.54 -12.17
C GLU A 199 15.97 16.03 -12.75
N ASN A 200 16.79 16.73 -11.96
CA ASN A 200 17.88 17.52 -12.51
C ASN A 200 19.25 16.81 -12.42
N LEU A 201 19.93 16.69 -13.57
CA LEU A 201 21.32 16.21 -13.67
C LEU A 201 22.33 17.35 -13.69
N THR A 202 21.87 18.57 -14.01
CA THR A 202 22.72 19.70 -14.41
C THR A 202 22.58 20.94 -13.54
N GLY A 203 21.63 20.95 -12.59
CA GLY A 203 21.42 22.05 -11.64
C GLY A 203 21.75 21.66 -10.20
N SER A 204 21.92 22.67 -9.33
CA SER A 204 22.08 22.53 -7.87
C SER A 204 20.77 22.20 -7.15
N ASP A 205 19.64 22.46 -7.81
CA ASP A 205 18.34 22.38 -7.17
C ASP A 205 17.83 20.93 -7.26
N GLU A 206 17.83 20.24 -6.12
CA GLU A 206 17.30 18.88 -6.00
C GLU A 206 15.76 18.90 -6.06
N LEU A 207 15.23 19.01 -7.28
CA LEU A 207 13.81 18.90 -7.55
C LEU A 207 13.39 17.44 -7.73
N PHE A 208 12.29 17.06 -7.09
CA PHE A 208 11.71 15.73 -7.13
C PHE A 208 10.28 15.76 -7.65
N ARG A 209 9.95 14.76 -8.48
CA ARG A 209 8.58 14.49 -8.93
C ARG A 209 8.05 13.21 -8.32
N LEU A 210 6.82 13.25 -7.84
CA LEU A 210 6.10 12.04 -7.50
C LEU A 210 5.63 11.36 -8.78
N LYS A 211 5.94 10.08 -8.93
CA LYS A 211 5.49 9.22 -10.03
C LYS A 211 4.70 8.05 -9.48
N PHE A 212 3.46 7.94 -9.93
CA PHE A 212 2.58 6.83 -9.60
C PHE A 212 2.13 6.09 -10.86
N GLY A 213 2.02 4.76 -10.79
CA GLY A 213 1.43 3.96 -11.84
C GLY A 213 0.78 2.71 -11.30
N ALA A 214 -0.12 2.13 -12.08
CA ALA A 214 -0.73 0.84 -11.81
C ALA A 214 -1.26 0.22 -13.12
N GLU A 215 -1.42 -1.10 -13.10
CA GLU A 215 -1.91 -1.84 -14.26
C GLU A 215 -3.07 -2.75 -13.86
N LEU A 216 -4.14 -2.74 -14.64
CA LEU A 216 -5.28 -3.64 -14.49
C LEU A 216 -5.16 -4.76 -15.53
N GLY A 217 -5.00 -5.99 -15.04
CA GLY A 217 -4.90 -7.21 -15.83
C GLY A 217 -3.51 -7.81 -15.87
N ARG A 218 -3.42 -9.01 -16.46
CA ARG A 218 -2.15 -9.70 -16.68
C ARG A 218 -1.65 -9.39 -18.07
N ALA A 219 -0.37 -9.10 -18.20
CA ALA A 219 0.28 -9.04 -19.50
C ALA A 219 0.18 -10.41 -20.20
N GLY A 220 -0.58 -10.45 -21.31
CA GLY A 220 -0.70 -11.61 -22.19
C GLY A 220 -0.45 -11.21 -23.64
N PHE A 221 -0.02 -12.18 -24.47
CA PHE A 221 0.41 -11.94 -25.86
C PHE A 221 -0.62 -11.20 -26.73
N MET A 222 -1.93 -11.31 -26.43
CA MET A 222 -3.00 -10.65 -27.19
C MET A 222 -3.82 -9.59 -26.42
N ARG A 223 -3.51 -9.36 -25.14
CA ARG A 223 -4.19 -8.33 -24.32
C ARG A 223 -3.17 -7.66 -23.41
N PRO A 224 -2.65 -6.48 -23.79
CA PRO A 224 -1.85 -5.68 -22.86
C PRO A 224 -2.75 -5.26 -21.68
N PRO A 225 -2.19 -5.14 -20.47
CA PRO A 225 -2.95 -4.65 -19.33
C PRO A 225 -3.32 -3.19 -19.56
N ALA A 226 -4.44 -2.76 -18.98
CA ALA A 226 -4.79 -1.34 -18.98
C ALA A 226 -3.89 -0.62 -17.97
N THR A 227 -3.26 0.47 -18.39
CA THR A 227 -2.24 1.16 -17.58
C THR A 227 -2.72 2.55 -17.20
N CYS A 228 -2.42 2.98 -15.98
CA CYS A 228 -2.50 4.38 -15.59
C CYS A 228 -1.14 4.90 -15.15
N PHE A 229 -0.93 6.20 -15.35
CA PHE A 229 0.28 6.89 -14.93
C PHE A 229 -0.07 8.30 -14.46
N TYR A 230 0.59 8.71 -13.38
CA TYR A 230 0.50 10.04 -12.78
C TYR A 230 1.89 10.56 -12.49
N GLN A 231 2.09 11.86 -12.73
CA GLN A 231 3.31 12.56 -12.39
C GLN A 231 2.98 13.96 -11.86
N SER A 232 3.58 14.32 -10.73
CA SER A 232 3.43 15.66 -10.15
C SER A 232 4.33 16.69 -10.84
N GLU A 233 4.06 17.97 -10.54
CA GLU A 233 5.04 19.03 -10.74
C GLU A 233 6.27 18.82 -9.83
N PRO A 234 7.47 19.23 -10.30
CA PRO A 234 8.70 19.03 -9.58
C PRO A 234 8.82 20.09 -8.48
N VAL A 235 9.23 19.67 -7.29
CA VAL A 235 9.52 20.62 -6.19
C VAL A 235 10.74 20.20 -5.40
N ALA A 236 11.28 21.14 -4.65
CA ALA A 236 12.39 20.89 -3.77
C ALA A 236 12.08 19.79 -2.74
N TRP A 237 13.10 19.03 -2.36
CA TRP A 237 12.97 17.98 -1.35
C TRP A 237 12.31 18.47 -0.05
N ASN A 238 12.71 19.64 0.45
CA ASN A 238 12.17 20.19 1.70
C ASN A 238 10.67 20.50 1.61
N GLU A 239 10.14 20.84 0.44
CA GLU A 239 8.70 21.04 0.23
C GLU A 239 7.92 19.73 0.28
N TRP A 240 8.54 18.61 -0.12
CA TRP A 240 7.93 17.29 0.08
C TRP A 240 7.84 16.90 1.55
N GLN A 241 8.86 17.28 2.35
CA GLN A 241 8.92 16.96 3.78
C GLN A 241 8.09 17.91 4.65
N ALA A 242 7.76 19.09 4.13
CA ALA A 242 7.03 20.12 4.85
C ALA A 242 5.65 19.63 5.33
N ASP A 243 5.19 20.23 6.43
CA ASP A 243 3.86 20.01 7.00
C ASP A 243 3.51 18.53 7.17
N ASN A 244 4.49 17.76 7.67
CA ASN A 244 4.38 16.31 7.83
C ASN A 244 4.04 15.59 6.51
N TRP A 245 4.72 15.93 5.41
CA TRP A 245 4.46 15.35 4.09
C TRP A 245 3.05 15.65 3.53
N GLN A 246 2.50 16.83 3.82
CA GLN A 246 1.16 17.21 3.35
C GLN A 246 1.04 17.14 1.82
N ARG A 247 2.05 17.66 1.10
CA ARG A 247 2.08 17.62 -0.37
C ARG A 247 2.04 16.20 -0.93
N LEU A 248 2.75 15.26 -0.29
CA LEU A 248 2.72 13.85 -0.70
C LEU A 248 1.30 13.28 -0.62
N ARG A 249 0.54 13.62 0.43
CA ARG A 249 -0.85 13.15 0.61
C ARG A 249 -1.80 13.75 -0.41
N GLU A 250 -1.63 15.03 -0.73
CA GLU A 250 -2.42 15.69 -1.76
C GLU A 250 -2.15 15.09 -3.14
N GLU A 251 -0.88 14.90 -3.49
CA GLU A 251 -0.47 14.32 -4.76
C GLU A 251 -0.84 12.83 -4.85
N ARG A 252 -0.82 12.10 -3.73
CA ARG A 252 -1.37 10.74 -3.63
C ARG A 252 -2.85 10.69 -3.99
N ALA A 253 -3.67 11.57 -3.41
CA ALA A 253 -5.10 11.62 -3.68
C ALA A 253 -5.38 11.93 -5.17
N LYS A 254 -4.65 12.87 -5.77
CA LYS A 254 -4.72 13.16 -7.21
C LYS A 254 -4.33 11.96 -8.06
N ALA A 255 -3.26 11.27 -7.68
CA ALA A 255 -2.77 10.08 -8.37
C ALA A 255 -3.81 8.95 -8.35
N VAL A 256 -4.41 8.66 -7.19
CA VAL A 256 -5.47 7.66 -7.03
C VAL A 256 -6.71 8.03 -7.84
N ALA A 257 -7.17 9.28 -7.78
CA ALA A 257 -8.32 9.74 -8.54
C ALA A 257 -8.09 9.58 -10.05
N ARG A 258 -6.93 10.04 -10.55
CA ARG A 258 -6.56 9.94 -11.96
C ARG A 258 -6.46 8.49 -12.44
N CYS A 259 -5.83 7.64 -11.65
CA CYS A 259 -5.69 6.21 -11.96
C CYS A 259 -7.03 5.47 -11.90
N THR A 260 -7.88 5.80 -10.94
CA THR A 260 -9.24 5.24 -10.85
C THR A 260 -10.03 5.59 -12.10
N GLU A 261 -10.07 6.87 -12.48
CA GLU A 261 -10.75 7.34 -13.70
C GLU A 261 -10.24 6.61 -14.94
N THR A 262 -8.92 6.54 -15.11
CA THR A 262 -8.29 5.92 -16.28
C THR A 262 -8.60 4.43 -16.37
N LEU A 263 -8.46 3.68 -15.27
CA LEU A 263 -8.67 2.24 -15.25
C LEU A 263 -10.17 1.88 -15.27
N ALA A 264 -11.03 2.70 -14.68
CA ALA A 264 -12.48 2.53 -14.75
C ALA A 264 -13.02 2.66 -16.18
N ALA A 265 -12.37 3.47 -17.02
CA ALA A 265 -12.71 3.62 -18.43
C ALA A 265 -12.29 2.42 -19.30
N THR A 266 -11.61 1.41 -18.72
CA THR A 266 -11.23 0.21 -19.46
C THR A 266 -12.48 -0.56 -19.90
N PRO A 267 -12.58 -1.01 -21.17
CA PRO A 267 -13.76 -1.71 -21.65
C PRO A 267 -14.09 -2.92 -20.78
N GLU A 268 -15.38 -3.17 -20.53
CA GLU A 268 -15.83 -4.20 -19.59
C GLU A 268 -15.19 -5.56 -19.85
N LYS A 269 -14.92 -5.96 -21.11
CA LYS A 269 -14.25 -7.23 -21.47
C LYS A 269 -12.85 -7.45 -20.86
N PHE A 270 -12.26 -6.43 -20.25
CA PHE A 270 -10.97 -6.48 -19.55
C PHE A 270 -11.10 -6.60 -18.03
N TRP A 271 -12.32 -6.54 -17.48
CA TRP A 271 -12.62 -6.80 -16.07
C TRP A 271 -12.93 -8.27 -15.85
#